data_AF-A0A821HYQ5-F1
#
_entry.id   AF-A0A821HYQ5-F1
#
_cell.length_a   1.000
_cell.length_b   1.000
_cell.length_c   1.000
_cell.angle_alpha   90.00
_cell.angle_beta   90.00
_cell.angle_gamma   90.00
#
_symmetry.space_group_name_H-M   'P 1'
#
loop_
_entity.id
_entity.type
_entity.pdbx_description
1 polymer ?
#
loop_
_entity_poly.entity_id
_entity_poly.type
_entity_poly.pdbx_seq_one_letter_code
_entity_poly.pdbx_strand_id
1 'polypeptide(L)'
;MNCEQGELSTLPDDLWSYSDDVFYDFVKKFVGQIEGEILEIQHIKNVRILLQIPDIFSFFQINCKETYDLKKKACFIDDDMNFIVREGIKCNIEQFIDLLKRLYESRLTNTNTILSHTTTSIEKSKFSQCICELINIDGENEQYQSKPFINTFLSNLLKNMKRSKNNFQFHPIVTKFASVFRILAGYNAYEFTRINLLGSLPSDTTLKNYDEDINLKLNEGEFRFDLLKDYLDSIKSQYVFSVWNCKI
;
A
#
# COMPACT_ATOMS: atom_id res chain seq x y z
N MET A 1 0.73 -2.67 -35.99
CA MET A 1 -0.69 -3.06 -36.20
C MET A 1 -1.48 -2.35 -35.12
N ASN A 2 -2.20 -1.28 -35.48
CA ASN A 2 -3.07 -0.57 -34.54
C ASN A 2 -4.35 -1.39 -34.44
N CYS A 3 -4.54 -2.12 -33.34
CA CYS A 3 -5.82 -2.75 -33.06
C CYS A 3 -6.86 -1.65 -32.83
N GLU A 4 -7.95 -1.77 -33.58
CA GLU A 4 -9.07 -0.84 -33.62
C GLU A 4 -9.68 -0.66 -32.23
N GLN A 5 -9.99 0.59 -31.90
CA GLN A 5 -10.70 0.99 -30.70
C GLN A 5 -12.15 0.50 -30.82
N GLY A 6 -12.39 -0.77 -30.47
CA GLY A 6 -13.73 -1.28 -30.24
C GLY A 6 -14.39 -0.51 -29.10
N GLU A 7 -15.67 -0.17 -29.28
CA GLU A 7 -16.52 0.53 -28.33
C GLU A 7 -16.32 0.01 -26.91
N LEU A 8 -15.61 0.80 -26.11
CA LEU A 8 -15.40 0.52 -24.70
C LEU A 8 -16.74 0.74 -24.00
N SER A 9 -17.46 -0.37 -23.81
CA SER A 9 -18.56 -0.46 -22.86
C SER A 9 -18.16 0.26 -21.58
N THR A 10 -18.97 1.23 -21.19
CA THR A 10 -18.73 2.09 -20.03
C THR A 10 -18.52 1.22 -18.80
N LEU A 11 -17.36 1.36 -18.14
CA LEU A 11 -17.09 0.66 -16.90
C LEU A 11 -18.13 1.04 -15.83
N PRO A 12 -18.54 0.11 -14.95
CA PRO A 12 -19.42 0.40 -13.84
C PRO A 12 -18.81 1.44 -12.88
N ASP A 13 -19.62 2.36 -12.38
CA ASP A 13 -19.16 3.41 -11.45
C ASP A 13 -18.67 2.85 -10.10
N ASP A 14 -19.24 1.73 -9.69
CA ASP A 14 -18.96 1.01 -8.45
C ASP A 14 -17.84 -0.03 -8.59
N LEU A 15 -17.20 -0.16 -9.76
CA LEU A 15 -16.13 -1.13 -10.01
C LEU A 15 -14.99 -1.09 -8.95
N TRP A 16 -14.73 0.09 -8.38
CA TRP A 16 -13.72 0.28 -7.34
C TRP A 16 -14.05 -0.39 -6.00
N SER A 17 -15.32 -0.77 -5.82
CA SER A 17 -15.82 -1.51 -4.65
C SER A 17 -15.80 -3.02 -4.84
N TYR A 18 -15.60 -3.52 -6.07
CA TYR A 18 -15.59 -4.95 -6.34
C TYR A 18 -14.39 -5.61 -5.68
N SER A 19 -14.63 -6.76 -5.05
CA SER A 19 -13.58 -7.60 -4.48
C SER A 19 -13.84 -9.08 -4.76
N ASP A 20 -12.74 -9.84 -4.76
CA ASP A 20 -12.74 -11.31 -4.82
C ASP A 20 -13.55 -11.81 -6.03
N ASP A 21 -14.47 -12.77 -5.83
CA ASP A 21 -15.24 -13.40 -6.91
C ASP A 21 -16.00 -12.39 -7.79
N VAL A 22 -16.55 -11.32 -7.20
CA VAL A 22 -17.27 -10.28 -7.94
C VAL A 22 -16.34 -9.56 -8.92
N PHE A 23 -15.10 -9.30 -8.48
CA PHE A 23 -14.08 -8.70 -9.33
C PHE A 23 -13.64 -9.65 -10.43
N TYR A 24 -13.40 -10.93 -10.11
CA TYR A 24 -13.01 -11.93 -11.10
C TYR A 24 -14.08 -12.14 -12.17
N ASP A 25 -15.35 -12.26 -11.78
CA ASP A 25 -16.47 -12.42 -12.70
C ASP A 25 -16.64 -11.20 -13.61
N PHE A 26 -16.41 -10.01 -13.08
CA PHE A 26 -16.40 -8.80 -13.88
C PHE A 26 -15.30 -8.85 -14.95
N VAL A 27 -14.06 -9.16 -14.57
CA VAL A 27 -12.93 -9.22 -15.51
C VAL A 27 -13.14 -10.31 -16.56
N LYS A 28 -13.67 -11.48 -16.18
CA LYS A 28 -13.99 -12.58 -17.10
C LYS A 28 -14.99 -12.15 -18.18
N LYS A 29 -16.00 -11.36 -17.81
CA LYS A 29 -17.02 -10.84 -18.72
C LYS A 29 -16.55 -9.66 -19.57
N PHE A 30 -15.73 -8.79 -18.99
CA PHE A 30 -15.33 -7.52 -19.62
C PHE A 30 -14.08 -7.65 -20.49
N VAL A 31 -13.06 -8.35 -20.00
CA VAL A 31 -11.76 -8.49 -20.68
C VAL A 31 -11.66 -9.85 -21.37
N GLY A 32 -12.06 -10.91 -20.66
CA GLY A 32 -12.03 -12.27 -21.17
C GLY A 32 -11.77 -13.30 -20.09
N GLN A 33 -12.21 -14.53 -20.36
CA GLN A 33 -12.17 -15.63 -19.39
C GLN A 33 -10.74 -15.95 -18.93
N ILE A 34 -9.78 -15.95 -19.86
CA ILE A 34 -8.37 -16.29 -19.57
C ILE A 34 -7.74 -15.19 -18.71
N GLU A 35 -8.02 -13.93 -19.03
CA GLU A 35 -7.53 -12.76 -18.31
C GLU A 35 -8.04 -12.75 -16.87
N GLY A 36 -9.30 -13.08 -16.66
CA GLY A 36 -9.86 -13.25 -15.31
C GLY A 36 -9.20 -14.38 -14.52
N GLU A 37 -8.98 -15.54 -15.14
CA GLU A 37 -8.27 -16.68 -14.52
C GLU A 37 -6.82 -16.31 -14.13
N ILE A 38 -6.14 -15.49 -14.94
CA ILE A 38 -4.79 -14.96 -14.64
C ILE A 38 -4.78 -14.08 -13.39
N LEU A 39 -5.81 -13.26 -13.17
CA LEU A 39 -5.90 -12.43 -11.98
C LEU A 39 -6.28 -13.25 -10.74
N GLU A 40 -7.14 -14.25 -10.90
CA GLU A 40 -7.63 -15.12 -9.84
C GLU A 40 -6.52 -15.98 -9.23
N ILE A 41 -5.70 -16.63 -10.07
CA ILE A 41 -4.60 -17.49 -9.61
C ILE A 41 -3.50 -16.72 -8.87
N GLN A 42 -3.36 -15.42 -9.17
CA GLN A 42 -2.43 -14.51 -8.50
C GLN A 42 -3.06 -13.80 -7.29
N HIS A 43 -4.31 -14.10 -6.95
CA HIS A 43 -5.08 -13.45 -5.89
C HIS A 43 -5.15 -11.92 -6.02
N ILE A 44 -5.22 -11.44 -7.26
CA ILE A 44 -5.41 -10.02 -7.59
C ILE A 44 -6.89 -9.70 -7.45
N LYS A 45 -7.33 -9.52 -6.20
CA LYS A 45 -8.76 -9.50 -5.85
C LYS A 45 -9.50 -8.20 -6.10
N ASN A 46 -8.85 -7.13 -6.51
CA ASN A 46 -9.52 -5.85 -6.81
C ASN A 46 -8.65 -4.95 -7.71
N VAL A 47 -9.27 -3.87 -8.20
CA VAL A 47 -8.64 -2.85 -9.05
C VAL A 47 -7.40 -2.24 -8.39
N ARG A 48 -7.42 -1.97 -7.09
CA ARG A 48 -6.29 -1.32 -6.39
C ARG A 48 -5.04 -2.19 -6.45
N ILE A 49 -5.18 -3.49 -6.16
CA ILE A 49 -4.06 -4.44 -6.22
C ILE A 49 -3.59 -4.60 -7.68
N LEU A 50 -4.52 -4.72 -8.64
CA LEU A 50 -4.19 -4.85 -10.06
C LEU A 50 -3.30 -3.69 -10.55
N LEU A 51 -3.63 -2.45 -10.17
CA LEU A 51 -2.89 -1.26 -10.59
C LEU A 51 -1.50 -1.12 -9.93
N GLN A 52 -1.24 -1.83 -8.83
CA GLN A 52 0.04 -1.81 -8.13
C GLN A 52 1.02 -2.87 -8.64
N ILE A 53 0.56 -3.85 -9.41
CA ILE A 53 1.39 -4.95 -9.88
C ILE A 53 2.20 -4.50 -11.10
N PRO A 54 3.54 -4.58 -11.05
CA PRO A 54 4.39 -4.10 -12.15
C PRO A 54 4.39 -5.05 -13.35
N ASP A 55 4.29 -6.36 -13.11
CA ASP A 55 4.28 -7.39 -14.15
C ASP A 55 3.35 -8.55 -13.76
N ILE A 56 2.18 -8.58 -14.38
CA ILE A 56 1.13 -9.60 -14.18
C ILE A 56 1.50 -10.95 -14.77
N PHE A 57 2.46 -11.01 -15.69
CA PHE A 57 2.82 -12.23 -16.40
C PHE A 57 4.07 -12.90 -15.82
N SER A 58 4.78 -12.23 -14.90
CA SER A 58 5.98 -12.73 -14.24
C SER A 58 5.80 -14.12 -13.61
N PHE A 59 4.62 -14.43 -13.06
CA PHE A 59 4.32 -15.73 -12.44
C PHE A 59 4.35 -16.90 -13.43
N PHE A 60 4.26 -16.66 -14.74
CA PHE A 60 4.38 -17.71 -15.74
C PHE A 60 5.81 -18.29 -15.85
N GLN A 61 6.81 -17.64 -15.24
CA GLN A 61 8.16 -18.20 -15.10
C GLN A 61 8.22 -19.30 -14.02
N ILE A 62 7.23 -19.36 -13.12
CA ILE A 62 7.21 -20.33 -12.02
C ILE A 62 6.76 -21.69 -12.53
N ASN A 63 7.60 -22.72 -12.37
CA ASN A 63 7.23 -24.11 -12.69
C ASN A 63 6.37 -24.71 -11.59
N CYS A 64 5.06 -24.45 -11.66
CA CYS A 64 4.06 -25.04 -10.77
C CYS A 64 2.99 -25.80 -11.57
N LYS A 65 2.48 -26.90 -11.00
CA LYS A 65 1.38 -27.68 -11.59
C LYS A 65 0.08 -26.88 -11.64
N GLU A 66 -0.16 -26.02 -10.66
CA GLU A 66 -1.37 -25.19 -10.54
C GLU A 66 -1.48 -24.18 -11.68
N THR A 67 -0.35 -23.67 -12.18
CA THR A 67 -0.32 -22.67 -13.27
C THR A 67 -0.25 -23.31 -14.65
N TYR A 68 -0.03 -24.63 -14.74
CA TYR A 68 0.27 -25.32 -15.99
C TYR A 68 -0.91 -25.32 -16.98
N ASP A 69 -2.12 -25.58 -16.49
CA ASP A 69 -3.32 -25.59 -17.32
C ASP A 69 -3.63 -24.19 -17.86
N LEU A 70 -3.41 -23.16 -17.05
CA LEU A 70 -3.56 -21.76 -17.47
C LEU A 70 -2.49 -21.36 -18.49
N LYS A 71 -1.22 -21.76 -18.29
CA LYS A 71 -0.14 -21.54 -19.25
C LYS A 71 -0.46 -22.13 -20.62
N LYS A 72 -1.04 -23.33 -20.68
CA LYS A 72 -1.47 -23.95 -21.94
C LYS A 72 -2.51 -23.13 -22.70
N LYS A 73 -3.40 -22.43 -21.99
CA LYS A 73 -4.41 -21.55 -22.58
C LYS A 73 -3.81 -20.20 -23.00
N ALA A 74 -3.01 -19.59 -22.13
CA ALA A 74 -2.55 -18.21 -22.24
C ALA A 74 -1.25 -18.03 -23.05
N CYS A 75 -0.45 -19.08 -23.21
CA CYS A 75 0.87 -19.02 -23.83
C CYS A 75 0.97 -19.86 -25.11
N PHE A 76 1.96 -19.55 -25.93
CA PHE A 76 2.61 -20.48 -26.84
C PHE A 76 3.72 -21.21 -26.09
N ILE A 77 4.03 -22.42 -26.53
CA ILE A 77 5.16 -23.21 -26.03
C ILE A 77 6.17 -23.25 -27.17
N ASP A 78 7.38 -22.77 -26.94
CA ASP A 78 8.47 -22.87 -27.92
C ASP A 78 9.10 -24.28 -27.89
N ASP A 79 10.00 -24.56 -28.83
CA ASP A 79 10.67 -25.86 -28.96
C ASP A 79 11.54 -26.20 -27.73
N ASP A 80 11.96 -25.18 -26.96
CA ASP A 80 12.74 -25.29 -25.73
C ASP A 80 11.85 -25.41 -24.48
N MET A 81 10.53 -25.60 -24.65
CA MET A 81 9.52 -25.69 -23.58
C MET A 81 9.36 -24.42 -22.74
N ASN A 82 9.78 -23.26 -23.25
CA ASN A 82 9.48 -21.96 -22.66
C ASN A 82 8.06 -21.52 -23.02
N PHE A 83 7.42 -20.85 -22.05
CA PHE A 83 6.08 -20.30 -22.22
C PHE A 83 6.16 -18.84 -22.63
N ILE A 84 5.65 -18.52 -23.82
CA ILE A 84 5.56 -17.17 -24.36
C ILE A 84 4.10 -16.74 -24.31
N VAL A 85 3.76 -15.71 -23.53
CA VAL A 85 2.38 -15.21 -23.43
C VAL A 85 1.87 -14.77 -24.81
N ARG A 86 0.64 -15.14 -25.16
CA ARG A 86 0.02 -14.72 -26.41
C ARG A 86 -0.20 -13.20 -26.39
N GLU A 87 0.25 -12.52 -27.43
CA GLU A 87 0.21 -11.05 -27.49
C GLU A 87 -1.21 -10.48 -27.33
N GLY A 88 -2.24 -11.20 -27.80
CA GLY A 88 -3.64 -10.79 -27.61
C GLY A 88 -4.05 -10.74 -26.13
N ILE A 89 -3.68 -11.74 -25.33
CA ILE A 89 -3.97 -11.79 -23.88
C ILE A 89 -3.24 -10.65 -23.18
N LYS A 90 -1.97 -10.43 -23.54
CA LYS A 90 -1.17 -9.33 -23.01
C LYS A 90 -1.80 -7.98 -23.31
N CYS A 91 -2.17 -7.75 -24.57
CA CYS A 91 -2.78 -6.51 -25.02
C CYS A 91 -4.12 -6.25 -24.32
N ASN A 92 -4.96 -7.28 -24.15
CA ASN A 92 -6.25 -7.16 -23.46
C ASN A 92 -6.09 -6.69 -22.01
N ILE A 93 -5.18 -7.32 -21.26
CA ILE A 93 -4.90 -6.93 -19.86
C ILE A 93 -4.30 -5.53 -19.78
N GLU A 94 -3.34 -5.20 -20.66
CA GLU A 94 -2.72 -3.87 -20.70
C GLU A 94 -3.74 -2.77 -21.03
N GLN A 95 -4.60 -2.99 -22.03
CA GLN A 95 -5.67 -2.06 -22.38
C GLN A 95 -6.65 -1.87 -21.22
N PHE A 96 -7.03 -2.95 -20.54
CA PHE A 96 -7.90 -2.87 -19.37
C PHE A 96 -7.26 -2.04 -18.25
N ILE A 97 -5.99 -2.27 -17.94
CA ILE A 97 -5.25 -1.50 -16.94
C ILE A 97 -5.13 -0.03 -17.32
N ASP A 98 -4.81 0.26 -18.58
CA ASP A 98 -4.70 1.64 -19.06
C ASP A 98 -6.04 2.37 -18.99
N LEU A 99 -7.14 1.67 -19.25
CA LEU A 99 -8.48 2.21 -19.10
C LEU A 99 -8.78 2.53 -17.62
N LEU A 100 -8.48 1.60 -16.71
CA LEU A 100 -8.62 1.82 -15.26
C LEU A 100 -7.80 3.00 -14.77
N LYS A 101 -6.55 3.15 -15.25
CA LYS A 101 -5.68 4.31 -14.95
C LYS A 101 -6.30 5.62 -15.42
N ARG A 102 -6.81 5.67 -16.66
CA ARG A 102 -7.47 6.87 -17.19
C ARG A 102 -8.70 7.27 -16.38
N LEU A 103 -9.49 6.29 -15.92
CA LEU A 103 -10.65 6.57 -15.06
C LEU A 103 -10.23 7.03 -13.67
N TYR A 104 -9.16 6.48 -13.12
CA TYR A 104 -8.61 6.96 -11.85
C TYR A 104 -8.14 8.41 -11.95
N GLU A 105 -7.41 8.74 -13.02
CA GLU A 105 -6.93 10.10 -13.30
C GLU A 105 -8.09 11.09 -13.53
N SER A 106 -9.14 10.70 -14.26
CA SER A 106 -10.30 11.56 -14.52
C SER A 106 -11.14 11.86 -13.28
N ARG A 107 -11.26 10.89 -12.36
CA ARG A 107 -11.89 11.11 -11.04
C ARG A 107 -11.08 12.09 -10.20
N LEU A 108 -9.75 12.06 -10.30
CA LEU A 108 -8.85 12.99 -9.62
C LEU A 108 -8.92 14.43 -10.19
N THR A 109 -9.06 14.59 -11.51
CA THR A 109 -9.14 15.93 -12.13
C THR A 109 -10.50 16.60 -11.91
N ASN A 110 -11.61 15.85 -11.90
CA ASN A 110 -12.93 16.39 -11.59
C ASN A 110 -13.04 16.91 -10.14
N THR A 111 -12.35 16.28 -9.19
CA THR A 111 -12.24 16.79 -7.80
C THR A 111 -11.39 18.06 -7.71
N ASN A 112 -10.33 18.18 -8.53
CA ASN A 112 -9.48 19.36 -8.56
C ASN A 112 -10.12 20.57 -9.27
N THR A 113 -11.10 20.35 -10.16
CA THR A 113 -11.72 21.45 -10.94
C THR A 113 -12.57 22.37 -10.05
N ILE A 114 -13.16 21.84 -8.96
CA ILE A 114 -13.89 22.63 -7.95
C ILE A 114 -12.92 23.47 -7.08
N LEU A 115 -11.63 23.11 -7.04
CA LEU A 115 -10.59 23.79 -6.24
C LEU A 115 -9.79 24.85 -7.04
N SER A 116 -10.20 25.15 -8.28
CA SER A 116 -9.47 25.99 -9.24
C SER A 116 -9.62 27.50 -9.03
N HIS A 117 -9.42 27.99 -7.81
CA HIS A 117 -9.14 29.41 -7.56
C HIS A 117 -7.93 29.54 -6.62
N THR A 118 -6.75 29.11 -7.05
CA THR A 118 -5.47 29.81 -6.83
C THR A 118 -4.29 29.06 -7.49
N THR A 119 -3.86 29.63 -8.61
CA THR A 119 -2.48 29.78 -9.10
C THR A 119 -1.42 28.68 -8.92
N THR A 120 -0.97 28.25 -10.12
CA THR A 120 0.41 28.03 -10.60
C THR A 120 1.13 26.68 -10.40
N SER A 121 1.51 26.15 -11.56
CA SER A 121 2.26 24.94 -11.91
C SER A 121 3.78 25.07 -11.68
N ILE A 122 4.43 24.00 -11.16
CA ILE A 122 5.72 23.45 -11.65
C ILE A 122 5.72 21.92 -11.43
N GLU A 123 6.31 21.21 -12.39
CA GLU A 123 6.14 19.81 -12.78
C GLU A 123 6.82 18.73 -11.91
N LYS A 124 6.12 17.59 -11.83
CA LYS A 124 6.52 16.17 -11.79
C LYS A 124 7.92 15.77 -11.30
N SER A 125 7.97 14.98 -10.22
CA SER A 125 8.80 13.75 -10.18
C SER A 125 8.23 12.66 -9.26
N LYS A 126 8.42 11.41 -9.71
CA LYS A 126 7.80 10.10 -9.37
C LYS A 126 7.85 9.61 -7.90
N PHE A 127 7.61 10.44 -6.89
CA PHE A 127 7.53 10.00 -5.48
C PHE A 127 6.19 10.31 -4.81
N SER A 128 5.28 11.04 -5.48
CA SER A 128 4.18 11.75 -4.82
C SER A 128 2.85 10.99 -4.70
N GLN A 129 2.72 9.76 -5.18
CA GLN A 129 1.39 9.11 -5.27
C GLN A 129 1.22 7.87 -4.39
N CYS A 130 2.30 7.29 -3.84
CA CYS A 130 2.21 6.12 -2.95
C CYS A 130 2.01 6.50 -1.46
N ILE A 131 1.99 7.80 -1.13
CA ILE A 131 2.00 8.30 0.26
C ILE A 131 0.72 9.07 0.60
N CYS A 132 0.00 9.58 -0.40
CA CYS A 132 -1.25 10.30 -0.21
C CYS A 132 -2.42 9.40 0.27
N GLU A 133 -2.31 8.08 0.15
CA GLU A 133 -3.39 7.14 0.51
C GLU A 133 -3.30 6.58 1.94
N LEU A 134 -2.20 6.80 2.68
CA LEU A 134 -2.07 6.20 4.02
C LEU A 134 -2.72 7.01 5.15
N ILE A 135 -3.21 8.24 4.89
CA ILE A 135 -3.65 9.12 5.98
C ILE A 135 -4.85 10.03 5.68
N ASN A 136 -5.83 9.53 4.95
CA ASN A 136 -7.19 10.05 5.06
C ASN A 136 -8.01 9.03 5.84
N ILE A 137 -8.02 9.18 7.17
CA ILE A 137 -9.18 8.78 7.96
C ILE A 137 -10.02 10.05 8.03
N ASP A 138 -11.04 10.12 7.19
CA ASP A 138 -12.09 11.12 7.37
C ASP A 138 -12.83 10.80 8.67
N GLY A 139 -12.78 11.76 9.58
CA GLY A 139 -13.73 11.94 10.65
C GLY A 139 -14.00 13.43 10.70
N GLU A 140 -15.12 13.83 10.10
CA GLU A 140 -15.75 15.14 10.10
C GLU A 140 -15.33 15.99 11.32
N ASN A 141 -14.67 17.13 11.08
CA ASN A 141 -14.88 18.42 11.75
C ASN A 141 -13.81 19.43 11.36
N GLU A 142 -14.27 20.65 11.14
CA GLU A 142 -13.53 21.82 10.67
C GLU A 142 -12.41 22.26 11.64
N GLN A 143 -11.40 22.96 11.09
CA GLN A 143 -10.43 23.87 11.73
C GLN A 143 -9.00 23.46 12.11
N TYR A 144 -8.52 22.24 11.94
CA TYR A 144 -7.07 21.99 11.96
C TYR A 144 -6.66 21.09 10.82
N GLN A 145 -5.95 21.64 9.82
CA GLN A 145 -5.27 20.87 8.77
C GLN A 145 -4.19 19.98 9.43
N SER A 146 -4.61 18.84 9.95
CA SER A 146 -3.74 17.78 10.45
C SER A 146 -2.96 17.26 9.26
N LYS A 147 -1.70 17.71 9.11
CA LYS A 147 -0.77 17.03 8.22
C LYS A 147 -0.66 15.60 8.74
N PRO A 148 -0.97 14.63 7.90
CA PRO A 148 -0.76 13.25 8.24
C PRO A 148 0.55 12.91 8.95
N PHE A 149 0.51 12.09 10.01
CA PHE A 149 1.71 11.64 10.71
C PHE A 149 2.75 11.07 9.74
N ILE A 150 2.33 10.21 8.81
CA ILE A 150 3.21 9.59 7.81
C ILE A 150 3.84 10.64 6.91
N ASN A 151 3.11 11.67 6.46
CA ASN A 151 3.70 12.78 5.68
C ASN A 151 4.77 13.52 6.49
N THR A 152 4.49 13.75 7.77
CA THR A 152 5.44 14.42 8.68
C THR A 152 6.67 13.55 8.93
N PHE A 153 6.47 12.24 9.14
CA PHE A 153 7.52 11.25 9.34
C PHE A 153 8.43 11.13 8.12
N LEU A 154 7.87 10.95 6.93
CA LEU A 154 8.62 10.82 5.69
C LEU A 154 9.31 12.12 5.30
N SER A 155 8.65 13.27 5.48
CA SER A 155 9.29 14.56 5.26
C SER A 155 10.48 14.76 6.21
N ASN A 156 10.35 14.30 7.46
CA ASN A 156 11.43 14.38 8.45
C ASN A 156 12.58 13.41 8.12
N LEU A 157 12.27 12.19 7.70
CA LEU A 157 13.23 11.20 7.20
C LEU A 157 14.01 11.74 5.99
N LEU A 158 13.31 12.20 4.94
CA LEU A 158 13.95 12.74 3.74
C LEU A 158 14.84 13.94 4.04
N LYS A 159 14.45 14.80 5.00
CA LYS A 159 15.30 15.90 5.47
C LYS A 159 16.54 15.38 6.20
N ASN A 160 16.42 14.36 7.02
CA ASN A 160 17.55 13.75 7.73
C ASN A 160 18.49 12.99 6.80
N MET A 161 17.99 12.31 5.77
CA MET A 161 18.82 11.65 4.75
C MET A 161 19.70 12.64 3.97
N LYS A 162 19.29 13.90 3.87
CA LYS A 162 20.09 14.98 3.25
C LYS A 162 21.13 15.59 4.20
N ARG A 163 21.14 15.21 5.48
CA ARG A 163 22.04 15.76 6.50
C ARG A 163 23.16 14.79 6.80
N SER A 164 24.24 15.31 7.39
CA SER A 164 25.28 14.46 7.96
C SER A 164 24.71 13.65 9.14
N LYS A 165 25.23 12.44 9.34
CA LYS A 165 24.71 11.46 10.31
C LYS A 165 24.62 11.97 11.76
N ASN A 166 25.37 13.02 12.09
CA ASN A 166 25.42 13.59 13.44
C ASN A 166 24.44 14.78 13.64
N ASN A 167 23.73 15.21 12.60
CA ASN A 167 22.91 16.42 12.59
C ASN A 167 21.42 16.14 12.29
N PHE A 168 20.95 14.93 12.58
CA PHE A 168 19.54 14.62 12.44
C PHE A 168 18.72 15.46 13.42
N GLN A 169 17.60 16.01 12.94
CA GLN A 169 16.62 16.67 13.80
C GLN A 169 15.27 16.04 13.55
N PHE A 170 14.58 15.76 14.64
CA PHE A 170 13.31 15.06 14.61
C PHE A 170 12.16 16.01 14.86
N HIS A 171 11.10 15.86 14.08
CA HIS A 171 9.87 16.61 14.32
C HIS A 171 9.23 16.13 15.64
N PRO A 172 8.64 17.01 16.49
CA PRO A 172 8.08 16.60 17.78
C PRO A 172 7.12 15.41 17.72
N ILE A 173 6.27 15.36 16.69
CA ILE A 173 5.35 14.23 16.48
C ILE A 173 6.06 12.90 16.18
N VAL A 174 7.21 12.95 15.51
CA VAL A 174 8.06 11.78 15.21
C VAL A 174 8.75 11.32 16.48
N THR A 175 9.22 12.25 17.31
CA THR A 175 9.80 11.93 18.62
C THR A 175 8.75 11.29 19.54
N LYS A 176 7.53 11.85 19.60
CA LYS A 176 6.42 11.27 20.37
C LYS A 176 6.03 9.87 19.89
N PHE A 177 5.96 9.67 18.57
CA PHE A 177 5.75 8.34 18.00
C PHE A 177 6.88 7.38 18.39
N ALA A 178 8.13 7.82 18.30
CA ALA A 178 9.29 7.00 18.62
C ALA A 178 9.30 6.55 20.10
N SER A 179 8.94 7.43 21.04
CA SER A 179 8.76 7.06 22.45
C SER A 179 7.70 5.97 22.62
N VAL A 180 6.52 6.15 22.02
CA VAL A 180 5.42 5.15 22.08
C VAL A 180 5.82 3.83 21.41
N PHE A 181 6.43 3.91 20.23
CA PHE A 181 6.89 2.75 19.48
C PHE A 181 7.92 1.95 20.27
N ARG A 182 8.87 2.62 20.92
CA ARG A 182 9.82 1.97 21.82
C ARG A 182 9.13 1.27 23.00
N ILE A 183 8.19 1.92 23.66
CA ILE A 183 7.46 1.34 24.79
C ILE A 183 6.70 0.06 24.37
N LEU A 184 6.07 0.09 23.19
CA LEU A 184 5.24 -1.01 22.69
C LEU A 184 6.07 -2.15 22.07
N ALA A 185 7.07 -1.83 21.24
CA ALA A 185 7.87 -2.81 20.53
C ALA A 185 9.06 -3.34 21.35
N GLY A 186 9.45 -2.61 22.41
CA GLY A 186 10.64 -2.87 23.20
C GLY A 186 11.92 -2.36 22.53
N TYR A 187 12.96 -2.19 23.34
CA TYR A 187 14.25 -1.60 22.96
C TYR A 187 14.90 -2.29 21.77
N ASN A 188 14.93 -3.63 21.75
CA ASN A 188 15.61 -4.40 20.71
C ASN A 188 14.96 -4.21 19.33
N ALA A 189 13.63 -4.25 19.25
CA ALA A 189 12.91 -4.04 18.00
C ALA A 189 13.03 -2.58 17.54
N TYR A 190 12.94 -1.64 18.48
CA TYR A 190 13.14 -0.22 18.22
C TYR A 190 14.52 0.07 17.61
N GLU A 191 15.59 -0.42 18.23
CA GLU A 191 16.97 -0.21 17.78
C GLU A 191 17.24 -0.90 16.44
N PHE A 192 16.69 -2.10 16.24
CA PHE A 192 16.76 -2.78 14.94
C PHE A 192 16.14 -1.91 13.84
N THR A 193 14.93 -1.37 14.03
CA THR A 193 14.30 -0.48 13.06
C THR A 193 15.09 0.81 12.86
N ARG A 194 15.59 1.43 13.94
CA ARG A 194 16.35 2.68 13.88
C ARG A 194 17.65 2.55 13.08
N ILE A 195 18.38 1.45 13.26
CA ILE A 195 19.66 1.20 12.58
C ILE A 195 19.43 0.87 11.11
N ASN A 196 18.39 0.08 10.79
CA ASN A 196 18.08 -0.32 9.42
C ASN A 196 17.39 0.78 8.60
N LEU A 197 16.74 1.75 9.26
CA LEU A 197 16.13 2.91 8.62
C LEU A 197 16.78 4.22 9.12
N LEU A 198 18.03 4.45 8.68
CA LEU A 198 18.84 5.59 9.11
C LEU A 198 18.12 6.94 8.97
N GLY A 199 18.11 7.72 10.07
CA GLY A 199 17.54 9.06 10.10
C GLY A 199 16.02 9.12 10.27
N SER A 200 15.35 7.98 10.43
CA SER A 200 13.90 7.91 10.64
C SER A 200 13.48 8.07 12.09
N LEU A 201 14.26 7.54 13.03
CA LEU A 201 13.95 7.50 14.44
C LEU A 201 15.10 8.10 15.28
N PRO A 202 14.80 8.85 16.35
CA PRO A 202 15.79 9.41 17.27
C PRO A 202 16.55 8.32 18.04
N SER A 203 17.75 8.64 18.51
CA SER A 203 18.48 7.75 19.43
C SER A 203 17.85 7.76 20.81
N ASP A 204 18.16 6.74 21.62
CA ASP A 204 17.78 6.65 23.03
C ASP A 204 18.16 7.92 23.82
N THR A 205 19.33 8.50 23.54
CA THR A 205 19.77 9.76 24.15
C THR A 205 18.89 10.95 23.78
N THR A 206 18.42 11.03 22.53
CA THR A 206 17.51 12.10 22.08
C THR A 206 16.10 11.90 22.63
N LEU A 207 15.66 10.65 22.82
CA LEU A 207 14.37 10.34 23.43
C LEU A 207 14.34 10.69 24.92
N LYS A 208 15.38 10.35 25.68
CA LYS A 208 15.45 10.67 27.12
C LYS A 208 15.33 12.17 27.40
N ASN A 209 15.96 13.01 26.57
CA ASN A 209 15.86 14.46 26.67
C ASN A 209 14.45 14.99 26.32
N TYR A 210 13.62 14.20 25.66
CA TYR A 210 12.25 14.55 25.25
C TYR A 210 11.19 13.95 26.19
N ASP A 211 11.45 12.77 26.74
CA ASP A 211 10.57 12.10 27.69
C ASP A 211 10.57 12.80 29.06
N GLU A 212 11.58 13.62 29.38
CA GLU A 212 11.54 14.56 30.52
C GLU A 212 10.42 15.62 30.37
N ASP A 213 10.02 15.94 29.13
CA ASP A 213 8.96 16.93 28.83
C ASP A 213 7.57 16.29 28.68
N ILE A 214 7.46 14.97 28.53
CA ILE A 214 6.19 14.27 28.34
C ILE A 214 5.96 13.30 29.50
N ASN A 215 4.89 13.54 30.24
CA ASN A 215 4.44 12.69 31.36
C ASN A 215 3.86 11.35 30.83
N LEU A 216 4.71 10.50 30.23
CA LEU A 216 4.35 9.16 29.77
C LEU A 216 4.27 8.24 31.00
N LYS A 217 3.04 7.89 31.40
CA LYS A 217 2.76 6.98 32.53
C LYS A 217 3.11 5.51 32.29
N LEU A 218 3.57 5.16 31.09
CA LEU A 218 3.78 3.78 30.65
C LEU A 218 5.26 3.52 30.46
N ASN A 219 5.81 2.59 31.22
CA ASN A 219 7.20 2.16 31.06
C ASN A 219 7.32 1.04 30.02
N GLU A 220 8.51 0.94 29.43
CA GLU A 220 8.88 -0.16 28.54
C GLU A 220 8.65 -1.52 29.26
N GLY A 221 7.83 -2.39 28.66
CA GLY A 221 7.49 -3.70 29.23
C GLY A 221 6.31 -3.73 30.22
N GLU A 222 5.68 -2.59 30.50
CA GLU A 222 4.44 -2.49 31.30
C GLU A 222 3.19 -2.79 30.47
N PHE A 223 3.26 -2.59 29.15
CA PHE A 223 2.24 -3.07 28.21
C PHE A 223 2.33 -4.60 28.06
N ARG A 224 1.48 -5.31 28.78
CA ARG A 224 1.32 -6.77 28.69
C ARG A 224 0.21 -7.08 27.70
N PHE A 225 0.55 -7.64 26.56
CA PHE A 225 -0.42 -8.11 25.57
C PHE A 225 -1.46 -9.06 26.20
N ASP A 226 -1.03 -9.90 27.15
CA ASP A 226 -1.89 -10.81 27.89
C ASP A 226 -2.96 -10.06 28.71
N LEU A 227 -2.60 -8.96 29.38
CA LEU A 227 -3.56 -8.15 30.16
C LEU A 227 -4.55 -7.39 29.26
N LEU A 228 -4.10 -6.95 28.08
CA LEU A 228 -5.00 -6.34 27.09
C LEU A 228 -6.00 -7.38 26.57
N LYS A 229 -5.54 -8.60 26.32
CA LYS A 229 -6.39 -9.72 25.91
C LYS A 229 -7.42 -10.06 27.00
N ASP A 230 -6.99 -10.21 28.24
CA ASP A 230 -7.86 -10.46 29.40
C ASP A 230 -8.93 -9.36 29.55
N TYR A 231 -8.56 -8.10 29.36
CA TYR A 231 -9.49 -6.97 29.38
C TYR A 231 -10.51 -7.04 28.22
N LEU A 232 -10.05 -7.29 27.00
CA LEU A 232 -10.92 -7.40 25.82
C LEU A 232 -11.91 -8.57 25.93
N ASP A 233 -11.45 -9.69 26.50
CA ASP A 233 -12.29 -10.86 26.82
C ASP A 233 -13.33 -10.48 27.90
N SER A 234 -12.94 -9.70 28.92
CA SER A 234 -13.85 -9.25 29.99
C SER A 234 -15.01 -8.36 29.49
N ILE A 235 -14.77 -7.54 28.46
CA ILE A 235 -15.79 -6.67 27.87
C ILE A 235 -16.53 -7.32 26.70
N LYS A 236 -16.31 -8.63 26.44
CA LYS A 236 -16.90 -9.41 25.33
C LYS A 236 -16.72 -8.75 23.97
N SER A 237 -15.59 -8.08 23.77
CA SER A 237 -15.27 -7.40 22.53
C SER A 237 -14.95 -8.42 21.42
N GLN A 238 -15.52 -8.25 20.23
CA GLN A 238 -15.27 -9.12 19.07
C GLN A 238 -13.93 -8.84 18.36
N TYR A 239 -13.11 -7.90 18.85
CA TYR A 239 -11.81 -7.61 18.26
C TYR A 239 -10.81 -8.72 18.58
N VAL A 240 -10.59 -9.61 17.61
CA VAL A 240 -9.58 -10.67 17.68
C VAL A 240 -8.24 -10.13 17.19
N PHE A 241 -7.31 -9.87 18.11
CA PHE A 241 -5.89 -9.72 17.76
C PHE A 241 -5.26 -11.11 17.71
N SER A 242 -5.23 -11.74 16.53
CA SER A 242 -4.50 -13.00 16.34
C SER A 242 -3.00 -12.71 16.17
N VAL A 243 -2.22 -12.92 17.23
CA VAL A 243 -0.77 -13.03 17.13
C VAL A 243 -0.45 -14.41 16.57
N TRP A 244 0.05 -14.46 15.34
CA TRP A 244 0.63 -15.69 14.79
C TRP A 244 1.92 -15.98 15.55
N ASN A 245 1.86 -16.96 16.45
CA ASN A 245 3.05 -17.50 17.10
C ASN A 245 3.89 -18.24 16.07
N CYS A 246 4.88 -17.58 15.48
CA CYS A 246 6.00 -18.26 14.86
C CYS A 246 6.82 -18.92 15.97
N LYS A 247 6.64 -20.24 16.15
CA LYS A 247 7.63 -21.03 16.88
C LYS A 247 8.91 -21.09 16.04
N ILE A 248 10.01 -20.71 16.66
CA ILE A 248 11.39 -20.92 16.18
C ILE A 248 11.65 -22.43 16.13
#